data_AF-W1YSA3-F1
#
_entry.id   AF-W1YSA3-F1
#
_cell.length_a   1.000
_cell.length_b   1.000
_cell.length_c   1.000
_cell.angle_alpha   90.00
_cell.angle_beta   90.00
_cell.angle_gamma   90.00
#
_symmetry.space_group_name_H-M   'P 1'
#
loop_
_entity.id
_entity.type
_entity.pdbx_description
1 polymer ?
#
loop_
_entity_poly.entity_id
_entity_poly.type
_entity_poly.pdbx_seq_one_letter_code
_entity_poly.pdbx_strand_id
1 'polypeptide(L)'
;FYEIQKAFNLAEMYQCPVIFMPDLQQGLNKQSVPSFDLNRVPINRGKMMKEADLPELEQPKYFKRFELTEDGISPRTIPGMKNGLFLSTGLEHNEEGKPAEAPTMHVAQTDKRFRKLETVADNYEPFLNNAK
;
A
#
# COMPACT_ATOMS: atom_id res chain seq x y z
N PHE A 1 -6.00 -19.88 0.19
CA PHE A 1 -5.95 -19.36 1.58
C PHE A 1 -4.73 -18.47 1.84
N TYR A 2 -3.49 -18.90 1.59
CA TYR A 2 -2.31 -18.06 1.88
C TYR A 2 -2.14 -16.88 0.90
N GLU A 3 -2.48 -17.07 -0.37
CA GLU A 3 -2.31 -16.01 -1.39
C GLU A 3 -3.15 -14.76 -1.12
N ILE A 4 -4.36 -14.90 -0.57
CA ILE A 4 -5.16 -13.72 -0.20
C ILE A 4 -4.55 -12.94 0.98
N GLN A 5 -3.85 -13.62 1.90
CA GLN A 5 -3.12 -12.95 2.99
C GLN A 5 -1.92 -12.16 2.45
N LYS A 6 -1.17 -12.76 1.51
CA LYS A 6 -0.09 -12.05 0.80
C LYS A 6 -0.64 -10.85 0.02
N ALA A 7 -1.81 -10.98 -0.61
CA ALA A 7 -2.46 -9.87 -1.32
C ALA A 7 -2.78 -8.70 -0.38
N PHE A 8 -3.24 -8.95 0.85
CA PHE A 8 -3.42 -7.89 1.84
C PHE A 8 -2.11 -7.22 2.24
N ASN A 9 -1.03 -7.99 2.43
CA ASN A 9 0.29 -7.42 2.68
C ASN A 9 0.75 -6.54 1.51
N LEU A 10 0.58 -6.98 0.26
CA LEU A 10 0.91 -6.18 -0.92
C LEU A 10 0.13 -4.87 -0.96
N ALA A 11 -1.18 -4.92 -0.66
CA ALA A 11 -2.02 -3.72 -0.62
C ALA A 11 -1.52 -2.71 0.42
N GLU A 12 -1.04 -3.19 1.57
CA GLU A 12 -0.46 -2.33 2.61
C GLU A 12 0.93 -1.80 2.27
N MET A 13 1.81 -2.64 1.73
CA MET A 13 3.17 -2.27 1.36
C MET A 13 3.17 -1.22 0.24
N TYR A 14 2.39 -1.44 -0.82
CA TYR A 14 2.38 -0.59 -2.02
C TYR A 14 1.30 0.49 -2.00
N GLN A 15 0.41 0.47 -1.01
CA GLN A 15 -0.67 1.45 -0.83
C GLN A 15 -1.45 1.65 -2.13
N CYS A 16 -1.85 0.55 -2.75
CA CYS A 16 -2.64 0.53 -3.97
C CYS A 16 -3.63 -0.63 -3.95
N PRO A 17 -4.70 -0.56 -4.76
CA PRO A 17 -5.60 -1.68 -4.92
C PRO A 17 -4.85 -2.92 -5.43
N VAL A 18 -5.11 -4.07 -4.81
CA VAL A 18 -4.66 -5.38 -5.28
C VAL A 18 -5.88 -6.18 -5.68
N ILE A 19 -5.92 -6.62 -6.93
CA ILE A 19 -7.02 -7.40 -7.48
C ILE A 19 -6.67 -8.88 -7.38
N PHE A 20 -7.45 -9.63 -6.60
CA PHE A 20 -7.31 -11.08 -6.48
C PHE A 20 -8.32 -11.76 -7.41
N MET A 21 -7.83 -12.52 -8.39
CA MET A 21 -8.66 -13.15 -9.41
C MET A 21 -8.59 -14.68 -9.30
N PRO A 22 -9.44 -15.32 -8.48
CA PRO A 22 -9.60 -16.76 -8.53
C PRO A 22 -10.37 -17.15 -9.79
N ASP A 23 -10.10 -18.34 -10.30
CA ASP A 23 -10.88 -18.91 -11.40
C ASP A 23 -12.17 -19.59 -10.88
N LEU A 24 -13.07 -19.93 -11.81
CA LEU A 24 -14.34 -20.58 -11.50
C LEU A 24 -14.16 -21.93 -10.79
N GLN A 25 -13.12 -22.69 -11.14
CA GLN A 25 -12.85 -24.00 -10.57
C GLN A 25 -12.49 -23.87 -9.08
N GLN A 26 -11.65 -22.90 -8.72
CA GLN A 26 -11.31 -22.59 -7.33
C GLN A 26 -12.50 -22.06 -6.52
N GLY A 27 -13.42 -21.34 -7.18
CA GLY A 27 -14.59 -20.76 -6.53
C GLY A 27 -15.71 -21.77 -6.22
N LEU A 28 -15.89 -22.79 -7.06
CA LEU A 28 -17.00 -23.75 -6.92
C LEU A 28 -16.60 -25.08 -6.30
N ASN A 29 -15.37 -25.54 -6.52
CA ASN A 29 -14.96 -26.84 -6.06
C ASN A 29 -14.50 -26.81 -4.60
N LYS A 30 -14.86 -27.86 -3.86
CA LYS A 30 -14.34 -28.12 -2.53
C LYS A 30 -13.31 -29.22 -2.62
N GLN A 31 -12.23 -29.08 -1.88
CA GLN A 31 -11.17 -30.07 -1.83
C GLN A 31 -10.76 -30.29 -0.37
N SER A 32 -10.55 -31.56 0.00
CA SER A 32 -9.90 -31.90 1.25
C SER A 32 -8.43 -31.49 1.17
N VAL A 33 -8.01 -30.63 2.10
CA VAL A 33 -6.64 -30.12 2.20
C VAL A 33 -6.12 -30.33 3.62
N PRO A 34 -4.79 -30.40 3.82
CA PRO A 34 -4.23 -30.31 5.16
C PRO A 34 -4.70 -29.05 5.89
N SER A 35 -4.75 -29.11 7.22
CA SER A 35 -5.08 -27.95 8.04
C SER A 35 -4.14 -26.78 7.73
N PHE A 36 -4.70 -25.57 7.71
CA PHE A 36 -3.93 -24.36 7.46
C PHE A 36 -3.13 -23.97 8.71
N ASP A 37 -1.88 -23.55 8.50
CA ASP A 37 -1.07 -22.88 9.50
C ASP A 37 -1.38 -21.37 9.46
N LEU A 38 -2.06 -20.88 10.49
CA LEU A 38 -2.49 -19.49 10.58
C LEU A 38 -1.31 -18.51 10.74
N ASN A 39 -0.12 -18.98 11.11
CA ASN A 39 1.06 -18.15 11.32
C ASN A 39 2.04 -18.17 10.13
N ARG A 40 1.73 -18.93 9.07
CA ARG A 40 2.63 -19.09 7.90
C ARG A 40 2.93 -17.77 7.19
N VAL A 41 1.95 -16.87 7.12
CA VAL A 41 2.10 -15.58 6.43
C VAL A 41 2.16 -14.47 7.48
N PRO A 42 3.32 -13.82 7.68
CA PRO A 42 3.44 -12.73 8.64
C PRO A 42 2.67 -11.50 8.13
N ILE A 43 2.16 -10.69 9.06
CA ILE A 43 1.50 -9.42 8.73
C ILE A 43 2.57 -8.37 8.44
N ASN A 44 2.52 -7.78 7.24
CA ASN A 44 3.37 -6.66 6.87
C ASN A 44 2.51 -5.40 6.63
N ARG A 45 2.63 -4.42 7.53
CA ARG A 45 1.87 -3.15 7.46
C ARG A 45 2.53 -2.09 6.55
N GLY A 46 3.65 -2.42 5.91
CA GLY A 46 4.43 -1.49 5.09
C GLY A 46 4.94 -0.31 5.91
N LYS A 47 5.02 0.86 5.28
CA LYS A 47 5.46 2.12 5.91
C LYS A 47 4.35 2.78 6.74
N MET A 48 3.76 2.02 7.67
CA MET A 48 2.86 2.57 8.68
C MET A 48 3.67 3.19 9.81
N MET A 49 3.46 4.48 10.06
CA MET A 49 4.09 5.18 11.17
C MET A 49 3.45 4.76 12.50
N LYS A 50 4.24 4.76 13.58
CA LYS A 50 3.71 4.72 14.95
C LYS A 50 3.52 6.14 15.46
N GLU A 51 2.57 6.34 16.36
CA GLU A 51 2.27 7.68 16.88
C GLU A 51 3.47 8.31 17.58
N ALA A 52 4.27 7.50 18.29
CA ALA A 52 5.48 7.95 18.96
C ALA A 52 6.58 8.44 18.01
N ASP A 53 6.56 7.99 16.75
CA ASP A 53 7.56 8.33 15.73
C ASP A 53 7.13 9.52 14.87
N LEU A 54 5.92 10.07 15.09
CA LEU A 54 5.41 11.18 14.29
C LEU A 54 6.02 12.51 14.76
N PRO A 55 6.63 13.28 13.84
CA PRO A 55 7.18 14.59 14.18
C PRO A 55 6.04 15.53 14.58
N GLU A 56 6.35 16.50 15.45
CA GLU A 56 5.37 17.53 15.81
C GLU A 56 4.94 18.33 14.58
N LEU A 57 3.62 18.52 14.42
CA LEU A 57 3.08 19.32 13.33
C LEU A 57 3.05 20.79 13.74
N GLU A 58 3.90 21.60 13.10
CA GLU A 58 3.77 23.05 13.14
C GLU A 58 2.52 23.50 12.40
N GLN A 59 1.57 24.13 13.08
CA GLN A 59 0.44 24.73 12.39
C GLN A 59 0.92 25.91 11.51
N PRO A 60 0.41 26.07 10.28
CA PRO A 60 -0.76 25.40 9.67
C PRO A 60 -0.43 24.22 8.72
N LYS A 61 0.70 23.52 8.94
CA LYS A 61 1.13 22.40 8.09
C LYS A 61 0.39 21.11 8.42
N TYR A 62 0.32 20.21 7.45
CA TYR A 62 -0.24 18.88 7.60
C TYR A 62 0.86 17.83 7.47
N PHE A 63 0.60 16.63 8.00
CA PHE A 63 1.44 15.47 7.73
C PHE A 63 1.51 15.23 6.22
N LYS A 64 2.73 15.07 5.69
CA LYS A 64 2.97 14.85 4.26
C LYS A 64 2.58 13.43 3.85
N ARG A 65 1.27 13.14 3.81
CA ARG A 65 0.75 11.82 3.44
C ARG A 65 1.24 11.35 2.08
N PHE A 66 1.50 12.27 1.16
CA PHE A 66 1.92 11.99 -0.20
C PHE A 66 3.34 12.49 -0.47
N GLU A 67 4.21 12.46 0.55
CA GLU A 67 5.63 12.82 0.44
C GLU A 67 6.31 12.16 -0.76
N LEU A 68 7.05 12.97 -1.53
CA LEU A 68 7.86 12.50 -2.65
C LEU A 68 9.05 11.69 -2.09
N THR A 69 9.00 10.37 -2.30
CA THR A 69 9.99 9.41 -1.80
C THR A 69 10.69 8.73 -2.97
N GLU A 70 11.93 8.30 -2.77
CA GLU A 70 12.71 7.65 -3.82
C GLU A 70 12.05 6.36 -4.31
N ASP A 71 11.45 5.56 -3.43
CA ASP A 71 10.73 4.33 -3.77
C ASP A 71 9.25 4.54 -4.13
N GLY A 72 8.77 5.78 -4.11
CA GLY A 72 7.38 6.14 -4.41
C GLY A 72 6.37 5.85 -3.28
N ILE A 73 6.78 5.19 -2.20
CA ILE A 73 5.91 4.79 -1.09
C ILE A 73 6.07 5.77 0.06
N SER A 74 5.10 6.68 0.21
CA SER A 74 5.07 7.64 1.32
C SER A 74 4.72 6.93 2.63
N PRO A 75 5.28 7.38 3.77
CA PRO A 75 4.80 6.95 5.08
C PRO A 75 3.30 7.24 5.23
N ARG A 76 2.57 6.34 5.93
CA ARG A 76 1.14 6.50 6.19
C ARG A 76 0.82 6.55 7.68
N THR A 77 -0.15 7.37 8.02
CA THR A 77 -0.81 7.41 9.33
C THR A 77 -2.23 6.86 9.20
N ILE A 78 -2.88 6.63 10.34
CA ILE A 78 -4.31 6.30 10.42
C ILE A 78 -5.06 7.42 11.16
N PRO A 79 -6.37 7.58 10.92
CA PRO A 79 -7.18 8.56 11.64
C PRO A 79 -7.06 8.39 13.15
N GLY A 80 -6.96 9.52 13.86
CA GLY A 80 -6.84 9.56 15.31
C GLY A 80 -5.40 9.67 15.84
N MET A 81 -4.38 9.47 15.01
CA MET A 81 -2.99 9.61 15.46
C MET A 81 -2.62 11.09 15.69
N LYS A 82 -2.07 11.40 16.88
CA LYS A 82 -1.52 12.74 17.16
C LYS A 82 -0.43 13.07 16.13
N ASN A 83 -0.43 14.31 15.63
CA ASN A 83 0.49 14.78 14.57
C ASN A 83 0.39 14.03 13.22
N GLY A 84 -0.63 13.18 13.04
CA GLY A 84 -0.84 12.41 11.81
C GLY A 84 -1.92 12.98 10.89
N LEU A 85 -2.36 14.23 11.11
CA LEU A 85 -3.44 14.86 10.35
C LEU A 85 -3.01 15.19 8.92
N PHE A 86 -3.75 14.71 7.93
CA PHE A 86 -3.53 15.00 6.52
C PHE A 86 -4.85 15.17 5.77
N LEU A 87 -4.79 15.73 4.56
CA LEU A 87 -5.92 15.85 3.65
C LEU A 87 -5.86 14.76 2.58
N SER A 88 -7.02 14.27 2.13
CA SER A 88 -7.09 13.31 1.03
C SER A 88 -8.18 13.74 0.06
N THR A 89 -7.87 13.72 -1.22
CA THR A 89 -8.77 14.13 -2.30
C THR A 89 -8.57 13.25 -3.53
N GLY A 90 -9.59 13.15 -4.38
CA GLY A 90 -9.49 12.50 -5.69
C GLY A 90 -8.91 13.40 -6.78
N LEU A 91 -8.74 14.70 -6.50
CA LEU A 91 -8.01 15.64 -7.36
C LEU A 91 -6.50 15.38 -7.28
N GLU A 92 -5.75 15.87 -8.26
CA GLU A 92 -4.29 15.92 -8.11
C GLU A 92 -3.92 16.82 -6.92
N HIS A 93 -2.87 16.44 -6.20
CA HIS A 93 -2.56 17.04 -4.91
C HIS A 93 -1.06 17.15 -4.64
N ASN A 94 -0.67 18.09 -3.80
CA ASN A 94 0.70 18.19 -3.29
C ASN A 94 1.01 17.10 -2.23
N GLU A 95 2.19 17.18 -1.63
CA GLU A 95 2.65 16.22 -0.60
C GLU A 95 1.76 16.19 0.67
N GLU A 96 1.10 17.30 1.00
CA GLU A 96 0.17 17.44 2.15
C GLU A 96 -1.27 16.99 1.82
N GLY A 97 -1.56 16.68 0.54
CA GLY A 97 -2.88 16.29 0.08
C GLY A 97 -3.82 17.45 -0.27
N LYS A 98 -3.30 18.68 -0.36
CA LYS A 98 -4.04 19.84 -0.86
C LYS A 98 -4.10 19.79 -2.39
N PRO A 99 -5.23 20.15 -3.02
CA PRO A 99 -5.32 20.23 -4.47
C PRO A 99 -4.19 21.07 -5.08
N ALA A 100 -3.55 20.55 -6.13
CA ALA A 100 -2.44 21.21 -6.79
C ALA A 100 -2.47 20.93 -8.30
N GLU A 101 -2.52 22.00 -9.10
CA GLU A 101 -2.67 21.93 -10.56
C GLU A 101 -1.38 22.26 -11.32
N ALA A 102 -0.29 22.57 -10.60
CA ALA A 102 0.99 22.90 -11.21
C ALA A 102 1.51 21.69 -12.03
N PRO A 103 1.93 21.88 -13.30
CA PRO A 103 2.39 20.77 -14.14
C PRO A 103 3.55 19.97 -13.53
N THR A 104 4.47 20.65 -12.86
CA THR A 104 5.61 20.01 -12.17
C THR A 104 5.17 19.11 -11.03
N MET A 105 4.15 19.51 -10.28
CA MET A 105 3.59 18.70 -9.19
C MET A 105 2.83 17.49 -9.72
N HIS A 106 2.04 17.69 -10.77
CA HIS A 106 1.31 16.59 -11.43
C HIS A 106 2.27 15.51 -11.95
N VAL A 107 3.35 15.90 -12.63
CA VAL A 107 4.39 14.96 -13.10
C VAL A 107 5.02 14.24 -11.92
N ALA A 108 5.51 14.99 -10.92
CA ALA A 108 6.18 14.40 -9.76
C ALA A 108 5.31 13.36 -9.02
N GLN A 109 4.03 13.68 -8.80
CA GLN A 109 3.10 12.78 -8.09
C GLN A 109 2.67 11.59 -8.94
N THR A 110 2.54 11.78 -10.25
CA THR A 110 2.27 10.68 -11.19
C THR A 110 3.42 9.71 -11.23
N ASP A 111 4.64 10.21 -11.43
CA ASP A 111 5.86 9.39 -11.48
C ASP A 111 6.05 8.62 -10.17
N LYS A 112 5.87 9.30 -9.03
CA LYS A 112 5.88 8.66 -7.71
C LYS A 112 4.89 7.50 -7.62
N ARG A 113 3.64 7.67 -8.07
CA ARG A 113 2.60 6.62 -7.99
C ARG A 113 2.96 5.41 -8.83
N PHE A 114 3.53 5.61 -10.02
CA PHE A 114 3.97 4.52 -10.90
C PHE A 114 5.24 3.82 -10.39
N ARG A 115 6.20 4.56 -9.83
CA ARG A 115 7.46 4.03 -9.30
C ARG A 115 7.25 2.96 -8.22
N LYS A 116 6.17 3.08 -7.43
CA LYS A 116 5.79 2.05 -6.46
C LYS A 116 5.72 0.65 -7.06
N LEU A 117 5.35 0.51 -8.33
CA LEU A 117 5.15 -0.77 -8.98
C LEU A 117 6.46 -1.44 -9.43
N GLU A 118 7.57 -0.70 -9.49
CA GLU A 118 8.84 -1.18 -10.03
C GLU A 118 9.41 -2.37 -9.24
N THR A 119 9.19 -2.40 -7.92
CA THR A 119 9.76 -3.43 -7.03
C THR A 119 8.80 -4.58 -6.73
N VAL A 120 7.59 -4.59 -7.30
CA VAL A 120 6.56 -5.60 -6.97
C VAL A 120 7.03 -7.01 -7.34
N ALA A 121 7.67 -7.16 -8.50
CA ALA A 121 8.18 -8.47 -8.96
C ALA A 121 9.29 -9.03 -8.06
N ASP A 122 10.05 -8.16 -7.37
CA ASP A 122 11.11 -8.57 -6.45
C ASP A 122 10.57 -8.99 -5.08
N ASN A 123 9.40 -8.45 -4.69
CA ASN A 123 8.81 -8.64 -3.36
C ASN A 123 7.65 -9.65 -3.34
N TYR A 124 7.21 -10.11 -4.52
CA TYR A 124 6.17 -11.11 -4.64
C TYR A 124 6.60 -12.24 -5.56
N GLU A 125 6.86 -13.39 -4.97
CA GLU A 125 7.03 -14.62 -5.73
C GLU A 125 5.65 -15.12 -6.17
N PRO A 126 5.37 -15.16 -7.49
CA PRO A 126 4.10 -15.66 -7.98
C PRO A 126 3.95 -17.13 -7.58
N PHE A 127 2.72 -17.53 -7.27
CA PHE A 127 2.38 -18.94 -7.12
C PHE A 127 2.53 -19.63 -8.49
N LEU A 128 3.74 -20.09 -8.78
CA LEU A 128 4.01 -20.99 -9.89
C LEU A 128 3.61 -22.38 -9.42
N ASN A 129 2.39 -22.78 -9.76
CA ASN A 129 2.06 -24.20 -9.72
C ASN A 129 3.03 -24.88 -10.68
N ASN A 130 3.87 -25.78 -10.18
CA ASN A 130 4.62 -26.71 -11.00
C ASN A 130 3.61 -27.56 -11.77
N ALA A 131 3.14 -27.04 -12.91
CA ALA A 131 2.45 -27.81 -13.92
C ALA A 131 3.51 -28.72 -14.57
N LYS A 132 3.82 -29.80 -13.86
CA LYS A 132 4.33 -31.02 -14.47
C LYS A 132 3.15 -31.98 -14.62
#